data_AF-A0A3R7F9Y2-F1
#
_entry.id   AF-A0A3R7F9Y2-F1
#
_cell.length_a   1.000
_cell.length_b   1.000
_cell.length_c   1.000
_cell.angle_alpha   90.00
_cell.angle_beta   90.00
_cell.angle_gamma   90.00
#
_symmetry.space_group_name_H-M   'P 1'
#
loop_
_entity.id
_entity.type
_entity.pdbx_description
1 polymer ?
#
loop_
_entity_poly.entity_id
_entity_poly.type
_entity_poly.pdbx_seq_one_letter_code
_entity_poly.pdbx_strand_id
1 'polypeptide(L)'
;MVVDRGNVQQYLYHLHDGPEQEERDRKMRMVPTPEGEALAWRDPGLAPKLLGYDHIADVDLNWNVEDESEGIAVSNLDYDMSYTL
;
A
#
# COMPACT_ATOMS: atom_id res chain seq x y z
N MET A 1 0.47 7.80 -7.96
CA MET A 1 0.46 7.35 -6.55
C MET A 1 -0.17 5.95 -6.49
N VAL A 2 -0.21 5.23 -5.36
CA VAL A 2 -0.70 3.82 -5.30
C VAL A 2 -2.10 3.67 -5.91
N VAL A 3 -2.97 4.65 -5.72
CA VAL A 3 -4.33 4.70 -6.28
C VAL A 3 -4.35 4.64 -7.82
N ASP A 4 -3.55 5.47 -8.48
CA ASP A 4 -3.49 5.50 -9.95
C ASP A 4 -3.03 4.16 -10.52
N ARG A 5 -2.06 3.52 -9.86
CA ARG A 5 -1.59 2.19 -10.22
C ARG A 5 -2.65 1.11 -9.97
N GLY A 6 -3.44 1.24 -8.91
CA GLY A 6 -4.59 0.38 -8.64
C GLY A 6 -5.65 0.43 -9.75
N ASN A 7 -5.96 1.62 -10.26
CA ASN A 7 -6.90 1.79 -11.39
C ASN A 7 -6.39 1.11 -12.67
N VAL A 8 -5.10 1.29 -12.98
CA VAL A 8 -4.47 0.62 -14.13
C VAL A 8 -4.47 -0.90 -13.94
N GLN A 9 -4.16 -1.39 -12.73
CA GLN A 9 -4.21 -2.81 -12.39
C GLN A 9 -5.61 -3.39 -12.60
N GLN A 10 -6.66 -2.71 -12.16
CA GLN A 10 -8.04 -3.15 -12.37
C GLN A 10 -8.33 -3.30 -13.86
N TYR A 11 -7.96 -2.34 -14.70
CA TYR A 11 -8.11 -2.45 -16.15
C TYR A 11 -7.34 -3.67 -16.70
N LEU A 12 -6.06 -3.81 -16.34
CA LEU A 12 -5.20 -4.89 -16.83
C LEU A 12 -5.68 -6.29 -16.42
N TYR A 13 -6.41 -6.42 -15.32
CA TYR A 13 -6.98 -7.71 -14.88
C TYR A 13 -8.22 -8.14 -15.65
N HIS A 14 -8.90 -7.20 -16.33
CA HIS A 14 -10.15 -7.45 -17.03
C HIS A 14 -10.04 -7.28 -18.54
N LEU A 15 -8.82 -7.35 -19.09
CA LEU A 15 -8.61 -7.34 -20.53
C LEU A 15 -9.36 -8.51 -21.18
N HIS A 16 -10.07 -8.22 -22.27
CA HIS A 16 -10.59 -9.25 -23.15
C HIS A 16 -9.46 -10.00 -23.85
N ASP A 17 -9.75 -11.22 -24.31
CA ASP A 17 -8.80 -11.99 -25.09
C ASP A 17 -8.35 -11.20 -26.34
N GLY A 18 -7.05 -11.12 -26.55
CA GLY A 18 -6.46 -10.41 -27.68
C GLY A 18 -5.02 -9.97 -27.43
N PRO A 19 -4.44 -9.20 -28.38
CA PRO A 19 -3.02 -8.84 -28.35
C PRO A 19 -2.59 -8.08 -27.09
N GLU A 20 -3.48 -7.29 -26.50
CA GLU A 20 -3.18 -6.54 -25.27
C GLU A 20 -3.08 -7.47 -24.04
N GLN A 21 -3.97 -8.48 -23.97
CA GLN A 21 -3.91 -9.51 -22.94
C GLN A 21 -2.65 -10.37 -23.10
N GLU A 22 -2.27 -10.73 -24.32
CA GLU A 22 -1.03 -11.46 -24.60
C GLU A 22 0.22 -10.68 -24.16
N GLU A 23 0.27 -9.36 -24.40
CA GLU A 23 1.38 -8.51 -23.99
C GLU A 23 1.43 -8.35 -22.46
N ARG A 24 0.27 -8.18 -21.82
CA ARG A 24 0.16 -8.19 -20.35
C ARG A 24 0.69 -9.50 -19.78
N ASP A 25 0.30 -10.64 -20.35
CA ASP A 25 0.74 -11.98 -19.93
C ASP A 25 2.23 -12.22 -20.21
N ARG A 26 2.77 -11.67 -21.29
CA ARG A 26 4.21 -11.70 -21.59
C ARG A 26 4.99 -10.95 -20.51
N LYS A 27 4.57 -9.73 -20.15
CA LYS A 27 5.18 -8.93 -19.08
C LYS A 27 5.05 -9.61 -17.71
N MET A 28 3.92 -10.25 -17.44
CA MET A 28 3.69 -11.01 -16.20
C MET A 28 4.65 -12.18 -16.00
N ARG A 29 5.14 -12.78 -17.09
CA ARG A 29 6.10 -13.90 -17.05
C ARG A 29 7.55 -13.47 -16.85
N MET A 30 7.87 -12.18 -16.94
CA MET A 30 9.25 -11.71 -16.80
C MET A 30 9.75 -11.83 -15.36
N VAL A 31 10.94 -12.40 -15.19
CA VAL A 31 11.68 -12.51 -13.94
C VAL A 31 13.17 -12.23 -14.23
N PRO A 32 13.83 -11.26 -13.56
CA PRO A 32 13.25 -10.35 -12.58
C PRO A 32 12.27 -9.37 -13.24
N THR A 33 11.34 -8.88 -12.43
CA THR A 33 10.42 -7.83 -12.85
C THR A 33 11.16 -6.50 -13.01
N PRO A 34 10.95 -5.72 -14.09
CA PRO A 34 11.56 -4.39 -14.25
C PRO A 34 10.99 -3.36 -13.27
N GLU A 35 11.73 -2.28 -13.03
CA GLU A 35 11.24 -1.14 -12.26
C GLU A 35 10.18 -0.34 -13.05
N GLY A 36 9.20 0.24 -12.35
CA GLY A 36 8.13 1.01 -12.98
C GLY A 36 6.98 0.16 -13.52
N GLU A 37 6.83 -1.08 -13.03
CA GLU A 37 5.69 -1.92 -13.39
C GLU A 37 4.34 -1.27 -13.09
N ALA A 38 3.38 -1.58 -13.95
CA ALA A 38 2.00 -1.15 -13.77
C ALA A 38 1.38 -1.77 -12.51
N LEU A 39 1.73 -3.02 -12.20
CA LEU A 39 1.28 -3.72 -10.99
C LEU A 39 2.17 -3.33 -9.80
N ALA A 40 1.65 -2.47 -8.93
CA ALA A 40 2.38 -1.91 -7.79
C ALA A 40 3.05 -2.96 -6.89
N TRP A 41 2.42 -4.13 -6.72
CA TRP A 41 2.93 -5.22 -5.90
C TRP A 41 4.06 -6.05 -6.56
N ARG A 42 4.28 -5.92 -7.87
CA ARG A 42 5.39 -6.57 -8.59
C ARG A 42 6.58 -5.65 -8.83
N ASP A 43 6.36 -4.34 -8.79
CA ASP A 43 7.39 -3.34 -9.03
C ASP A 43 8.48 -3.46 -7.95
N PRO A 44 9.74 -3.76 -8.29
CA PRO A 44 10.82 -3.91 -7.31
C PRO A 44 11.12 -2.61 -6.53
N GLY A 45 10.82 -1.44 -7.08
CA GLY A 45 11.02 -0.14 -6.43
C GLY A 45 9.88 0.24 -5.47
N LEU A 46 8.69 -0.33 -5.64
CA LEU A 46 7.50 0.01 -4.84
C LEU A 46 7.02 -1.13 -3.93
N ALA A 47 7.06 -2.38 -4.39
CA ALA A 47 6.54 -3.54 -3.67
C ALA A 47 7.14 -3.71 -2.27
N PRO A 48 8.45 -3.52 -2.02
CA PRO A 48 9.00 -3.64 -0.67
C PRO A 48 8.37 -2.65 0.32
N LYS A 49 8.09 -1.41 -0.13
CA LYS A 49 7.44 -0.40 0.70
C LYS A 49 5.95 -0.69 0.89
N LEU A 50 5.27 -1.12 -0.17
CA LEU A 50 3.84 -1.42 -0.15
C LEU A 50 3.52 -2.63 0.74
N LEU A 51 4.24 -3.73 0.54
CA LEU A 51 4.00 -5.00 1.24
C LEU A 51 4.68 -5.06 2.61
N GLY A 52 5.74 -4.27 2.81
CA GLY A 52 6.47 -4.15 4.07
C GLY A 52 6.02 -2.97 4.92
N TYR A 53 4.86 -2.37 4.64
CA TYR A 53 4.34 -1.26 5.43
C TYR A 53 4.01 -1.72 6.85
N ASP A 54 4.69 -1.14 7.83
CA ASP A 54 4.48 -1.40 9.25
C ASP A 54 3.44 -0.43 9.81
N HIS A 55 2.19 -0.87 9.79
CA HIS A 55 1.06 -0.08 10.29
C HIS A 55 1.10 0.11 11.81
N ILE A 56 1.75 -0.78 12.57
CA ILE A 56 1.86 -0.62 14.03
C ILE A 56 2.81 0.54 14.33
N ALA A 57 3.99 0.52 13.71
CA ALA A 57 4.95 1.62 13.84
C ALA A 57 4.35 2.96 13.37
N ASP A 58 3.59 2.96 12.27
CA ASP A 58 2.96 4.18 11.77
C ASP A 58 1.87 4.70 12.72
N VAL A 59 1.05 3.83 13.31
CA VAL A 59 0.08 4.22 14.34
C VAL A 59 0.79 4.75 15.58
N ASP A 60 1.78 4.05 16.12
CA ASP A 60 2.54 4.49 17.30
C ASP A 60 3.16 5.88 17.11
N LEU A 61 3.61 6.19 15.88
CA LEU A 61 4.19 7.48 15.52
C LEU A 61 3.16 8.61 15.38
N ASN A 62 1.96 8.32 14.86
CA ASN A 62 1.03 9.35 14.41
C ASN A 62 -0.25 9.47 15.26
N TRP A 63 -0.60 8.48 16.08
CA TRP A 63 -1.89 8.42 16.78
C TRP A 63 -2.03 9.46 17.91
N ASN A 64 -0.91 9.84 18.55
CA ASN A 64 -0.87 10.81 19.66
C ASN A 64 -0.17 12.12 19.27
N VAL A 65 -0.04 12.40 17.97
CA VAL A 65 0.40 13.72 17.52
C VAL A 65 -0.80 14.64 17.72
N GLU A 66 -0.85 15.32 18.86
CA GLU A 66 -1.86 16.35 19.12
C GLU A 66 -1.90 17.31 17.92
N ASP A 67 -3.10 17.58 17.39
CA ASP A 67 -3.31 18.67 16.47
C ASP A 67 -2.87 19.97 17.17
N GLU A 68 -1.65 20.42 16.93
CA GLU A 68 -1.14 21.71 17.43
C GLU A 68 -1.99 22.90 16.95
N SER A 69 -2.99 22.67 16.07
CA SER A 69 -3.92 23.69 15.60
C SER A 69 -5.15 23.92 16.48
N GLU A 70 -5.54 23.02 17.38
CA GLU A 70 -6.69 23.28 18.28
C GLU A 70 -6.37 22.93 19.73
N GLY A 71 -6.11 23.96 20.53
CA GLY A 71 -5.86 23.86 21.96
C GLY A 71 -7.03 23.30 22.74
N ILE A 72 -7.14 21.98 22.79
CA ILE A 72 -7.97 21.26 23.77
C ILE A 72 -7.12 20.14 24.36
N ALA A 73 -6.65 20.38 25.57
CA ALA A 73 -5.97 19.37 26.38
C ALA A 73 -6.89 18.18 26.61
N VAL A 74 -6.57 17.03 26.01
CA VAL A 74 -7.19 15.76 26.38
C VAL A 74 -6.20 15.04 27.27
N SER A 75 -6.42 15.16 28.57
CA SER A 75 -5.67 14.44 29.60
C SER A 75 -5.68 12.94 29.32
N ASN A 76 -4.48 12.36 29.23
CA ASN A 76 -4.14 10.94 29.31
C ASN A 76 -5.30 10.04 29.73
N LEU A 77 -5.96 9.42 28.76
CA LEU A 77 -6.70 8.20 29.02
C LEU A 77 -5.68 7.07 29.03
N ASP A 78 -5.38 6.58 30.23
CA ASP A 78 -4.63 5.35 30.47
C ASP A 78 -5.21 4.23 29.60
N TYR A 79 -4.53 3.91 28.50
CA TYR A 79 -4.87 2.79 27.64
C TYR A 79 -4.44 1.51 28.36
N ASP A 80 -5.33 0.94 29.16
CA ASP A 80 -5.11 -0.32 29.84
C ASP A 80 -5.02 -1.47 28.81
N MET A 81 -3.80 -2.00 28.63
CA MET A 81 -3.45 -3.12 27.75
C MET A 81 -3.85 -4.50 28.34
N SER A 82 -4.83 -4.57 29.24
CA SER A 82 -5.22 -5.81 29.92
C SER A 82 -6.08 -6.78 29.09
N TYR A 83 -6.10 -6.68 27.76
CA TYR A 83 -6.61 -7.75 26.90
C TYR A 83 -5.51 -8.77 26.57
N THR A 84 -5.20 -9.63 27.54
CA THR A 84 -4.64 -10.96 27.27
C THR A 84 -5.67 -12.00 27.73
N LEU A 85 -5.95 -12.97 26.84
CA LEU A 85 -6.95 -14.05 26.87
C LEU A 85 -7.38 -14.59 28.25
#